data_AF-A0A5M3PKW9-F1
#
_entry.id   AF-A0A5M3PKW9-F1
#
_cell.length_a   1.000
_cell.length_b   1.000
_cell.length_c   1.000
_cell.angle_alpha   90.00
_cell.angle_beta   90.00
_cell.angle_gamma   90.00
#
_symmetry.space_group_name_H-M   'P 1'
#
loop_
_entity.id
_entity.type
_entity.pdbx_description
1 polymer ?
#
loop_
_entity_poly.entity_id
_entity_poly.type
_entity_poly.pdbx_seq_one_letter_code
_entity_poly.pdbx_strand_id
1 'polypeptide(L)' 'METLAKEEFPKLVTAYIDCQEAASPLCAAQGIFSLPVVQLWFEGQRFAEFARVFSVGDVRSALERPYGLMTQK' A
#
# COMPACT_ATOMS: atom_id res chain seq x y z
N MET A 1 -5.38 8.29 -1.23
CA MET A 1 -5.15 6.91 -0.74
C MET A 1 -5.94 6.66 0.54
N GLU A 2 -5.83 7.51 1.55
CA GLU A 2 -6.54 7.37 2.83
C GLU A 2 -8.07 7.29 2.68
N THR A 3 -8.68 8.14 1.84
CA THR A 3 -10.13 8.10 1.55
C THR A 3 -10.57 6.75 0.96
N LEU A 4 -9.83 6.23 -0.04
CA LEU A 4 -10.10 4.93 -0.66
C LEU A 4 -10.11 3.82 0.40
N ALA A 5 -9.07 3.78 1.24
CA ALA A 5 -8.96 2.77 2.29
C ALA A 5 -10.10 2.90 3.31
N LYS A 6 -10.41 4.12 3.77
CA LYS A 6 -11.45 4.35 4.77
C LYS A 6 -12.86 4.02 4.27
N GLU A 7 -13.20 4.41 3.05
CA GLU A 7 -14.57 4.30 2.53
C GLU A 7 -14.86 2.93 1.91
N GLU A 8 -13.88 2.32 1.24
CA GLU A 8 -14.11 1.09 0.45
C GLU A 8 -13.46 -0.14 1.06
N PHE A 9 -12.39 0.05 1.83
CA PHE A 9 -11.62 -1.05 2.42
C PHE A 9 -11.39 -0.85 3.93
N PRO A 10 -12.45 -0.62 4.75
CA PRO A 10 -12.34 -0.16 6.14
C PRO A 10 -11.60 -1.11 7.09
N LYS A 11 -11.38 -2.37 6.71
CA LYS A 11 -10.57 -3.33 7.49
C LYS A 11 -9.07 -3.26 7.16
N LEU A 12 -8.65 -2.46 6.19
CA LEU A 12 -7.23 -2.21 5.91
C LEU A 12 -6.64 -1.26 6.95
N VAL A 13 -5.39 -1.52 7.32
CA VAL A 13 -4.56 -0.58 8.09
C VAL A 13 -3.68 0.19 7.11
N THR A 14 -3.72 1.51 7.19
CA THR A 14 -2.86 2.39 6.37
C THR A 14 -1.66 2.86 7.18
N ALA A 15 -0.47 2.78 6.60
CA ALA A 15 0.74 3.39 7.12
C ALA A 15 1.27 4.41 6.11
N TYR A 16 1.54 5.62 6.58
CA TYR A 16 2.25 6.64 5.81
C TYR A 16 3.69 6.72 6.34
N ILE A 17 4.65 6.62 5.43
CA ILE A 17 6.07 6.67 5.74
C ILE A 17 6.68 7.78 4.87
N ASP A 18 7.18 8.83 5.50
CA ASP A 18 8.03 9.79 4.82
C ASP A 18 9.43 9.19 4.70
N CYS A 19 9.86 8.84 3.49
CA CYS A 19 11.16 8.20 3.26
C CYS A 19 12.36 9.15 3.39
N GLN A 20 12.16 10.34 3.94
CA GLN A 20 13.21 11.29 4.27
C GLN A 20 13.71 11.09 5.71
N GLU A 21 14.83 11.77 6.02
CA GLU A 21 15.40 11.84 7.37
C GLU A 21 15.54 10.47 8.06
N ALA A 22 14.92 10.30 9.23
CA ALA A 22 15.07 9.13 10.10
C ALA A 22 14.54 7.83 9.50
N ALA A 23 13.60 7.89 8.54
CA ALA A 23 13.01 6.72 7.90
C ALA A 23 13.70 6.34 6.57
N SER A 24 14.70 7.10 6.13
CA SER A 24 15.49 6.77 4.93
C SER A 24 16.11 5.37 4.97
N PRO A 25 16.75 4.91 6.08
CA PRO A 25 17.27 3.55 6.16
C PRO A 25 16.19 2.46 6.06
N LEU A 26 14.99 2.73 6.60
CA LEU A 26 13.86 1.81 6.50
C LEU A 26 13.39 1.69 5.05
N CYS A 27 13.19 2.80 4.36
CA CYS A 27 12.75 2.78 2.96
C CYS A 27 13.79 2.10 2.05
N ALA A 28 15.08 2.35 2.25
CA ALA A 28 16.15 1.68 1.53
C ALA A 28 16.15 0.16 1.78
N ALA A 29 15.96 -0.28 3.03
CA ALA A 29 15.84 -1.70 3.38
C ALA A 29 14.60 -2.37 2.75
N GLN A 30 13.54 -1.61 2.47
CA GLN A 30 12.35 -2.07 1.75
C GLN A 30 12.47 -1.96 0.22
N GLY A 31 13.64 -1.56 -0.30
CA GLY A 31 13.89 -1.41 -1.73
C GLY A 31 13.23 -0.19 -2.38
N ILE A 32 12.83 0.81 -1.58
CA ILE A 32 12.17 2.02 -2.05
C ILE A 32 13.24 3.06 -2.43
N PHE A 33 13.47 3.20 -3.73
CA PHE A 33 14.47 4.14 -4.31
C PHE A 33 13.87 5.21 -5.22
N SER A 34 12.54 5.24 -5.33
CA SER A 34 11.80 6.28 -6.04
C SER A 34 10.54 6.62 -5.27
N LEU A 35 10.08 7.85 -5.39
CA LEU A 35 8.83 8.30 -4.79
C LEU A 35 7.92 8.89 -5.88
N PRO A 36 6.58 8.79 -5.75
CA PRO A 36 5.86 8.06 -4.70
C PRO A 36 5.88 6.54 -4.91
N VAL A 37 5.72 5.78 -3.81
CA VAL A 37 5.51 4.32 -3.82
C VAL A 37 4.32 3.96 -2.92
N VAL A 38 3.47 3.04 -3.38
CA VAL A 38 2.43 2.39 -2.58
C VAL A 38 2.68 0.90 -2.59
N GLN A 39 2.78 0.30 -1.40
CA GLN A 39 2.89 -1.14 -1.24
C GLN A 39 1.61 -1.69 -0.62
N LEU A 40 1.12 -2.80 -1.15
CA LEU A 40 0.04 -3.59 -0.56
C LEU A 40 0.64 -4.77 0.16
N TRP A 41 0.25 -4.96 1.41
CA TRP A 41 0.74 -6.04 2.27
C TRP A 41 -0.43 -6.87 2.79
N PHE A 42 -0.32 -8.19 2.66
CA PHE A 42 -1.28 -9.15 3.20
C PHE A 42 -0.51 -10.27 3.89
N GLU A 43 -0.91 -10.63 5.11
CA GLU A 43 -0.26 -11.67 5.93
C GLU A 43 1.26 -11.50 6.08
N GLY A 44 1.74 -10.25 6.15
CA GLY A 44 3.17 -9.94 6.28
C GLY A 44 3.98 -10.10 4.99
N GLN A 45 3.33 -10.36 3.85
CA GLN A 45 3.96 -10.44 2.54
C GLN A 45 3.54 -9.26 1.65
N ARG A 46 4.50 -8.70 0.91
CA ARG A 46 4.24 -7.67 -0.10
C ARG A 46 3.54 -8.31 -1.30
N PHE A 47 2.29 -7.92 -1.53
CA PHE A 47 1.43 -8.44 -2.58
C PHE A 47 1.55 -7.66 -3.88
N ALA A 48 1.63 -6.33 -3.79
CA ALA A 48 1.80 -5.44 -4.94
C ALA A 48 2.61 -4.20 -4.56
N GLU A 49 3.24 -3.59 -5.55
CA GLU A 49 3.95 -2.33 -5.42
C GLU A 49 3.67 -1.46 -6.65
N PHE A 50 3.35 -0.19 -6.41
CA PHE A 50 3.14 0.82 -7.43
C PHE A 50 4.18 1.92 -7.22
N ALA A 51 4.93 2.28 -8.27
CA ALA A 51 6.01 3.25 -8.17
C ALA A 51 5.89 4.31 -9.27
N ARG A 52 6.25 5.55 -8.95
CA ARG A 52 6.22 6.72 -9.84
C ARG A 52 4.79 7.07 -10.30
N VAL A 53 4.37 6.56 -11.46
CA VAL A 53 3.09 6.92 -12.08
C VAL A 53 2.12 5.75 -11.90
N PHE A 54 1.09 5.98 -11.10
CA PHE A 54 -0.04 5.06 -10.90
C PHE A 54 -1.30 5.87 -10.58
N SER A 55 -2.45 5.25 -10.79
CA SER A 55 -3.75 5.84 -10.48
C SER A 55 -4.34 5.24 -9.20
N VAL A 56 -5.35 5.93 -8.66
CA VAL A 56 -6.17 5.37 -7.57
C VAL A 56 -6.94 4.12 -8.02
N GLY A 57 -7.29 4.05 -9.32
CA GLY A 57 -7.94 2.89 -9.92
C GLY A 57 -7.06 1.64 -9.89
N ASP A 58 -5.77 1.79 -10.20
CA ASP A 58 -4.82 0.66 -10.19
C ASP A 58 -4.71 0.03 -8.80
N VAL A 59 -4.60 0.87 -7.76
CA VAL A 59 -4.55 0.43 -6.37
C VAL A 59 -5.86 -0.23 -5.94
N ARG A 60 -7.01 0.36 -6.33
CA ARG A 60 -8.34 -0.19 -6.04
C ARG A 60 -8.52 -1.58 -6.63
N SER A 61 -8.26 -1.75 -7.93
CA SER A 61 -8.42 -3.04 -8.61
C SER A 61 -7.52 -4.13 -8.03
N ALA A 62 -6.31 -3.77 -7.57
CA ALA A 62 -5.42 -4.71 -6.88
C ALA A 62 -5.91 -5.11 -5.47
N LEU A 63 -6.71 -4.28 -4.81
CA LEU A 63 -7.28 -4.54 -3.48
C LEU A 63 -8.56 -5.38 -3.52
N GLU A 64 -9.41 -5.21 -4.53
CA GLU A 64 -10.77 -5.81 -4.60
C GLU A 64 -10.79 -7.31 -4.27
N ARG A 65 -10.00 -8.11 -5.00
CA ARG A 65 -9.96 -9.57 -4.83
C ARG A 65 -9.36 -10.01 -3.49
N PRO A 66 -8.12 -9.63 -3.12
CA PRO A 66 -7.52 -10.10 -1.87
C PRO A 66 -8.28 -9.62 -0.64
N TYR A 67 -8.76 -8.38 -0.63
CA TYR A 67 -9.58 -7.86 0.47
C TYR A 67 -10.88 -8.64 0.61
N GLY A 68 -11.60 -8.92 -0.48
CA GLY A 68 -12.84 -9.68 -0.43
C GLY A 68 -12.64 -11.10 0.13
N LEU A 69 -11.53 -11.77 -0.22
CA LEU A 69 -11.23 -13.12 0.28
C LEU A 69 -10.89 -13.14 1.78
N MET A 70 -10.21 -12.12 2.29
CA MET A 70 -9.75 -12.08 3.69
C MET A 70 -10.80 -11.53 4.65
N THR A 71 -11.78 -10.78 4.14
CA THR A 71 -12.78 -10.09 4.97
C THR A 71 -14.15 -10.75 4.99
N GLN A 72 -14.40 -11.74 4.13
CA GLN A 72 -15.55 -12.65 4.19
C GLN A 72 -15.34 -13.70 5.29
N LYS A 73 -15.56 -13.29 6.53
CA LYS A 73 -15.87 -14.15 7.68
C LYS A 73 -16.97 -13.49 8.49
#